data_AF-A0A2M9FWN9-F1
#
_entry.id   AF-A0A2M9FWN9-F1
#
_cell.length_a   1.000
_cell.length_b   1.000
_cell.length_c   1.000
_cell.angle_alpha   90.00
_cell.angle_beta   90.00
_cell.angle_gamma   90.00
#
_symmetry.space_group_name_H-M   'P 1'
#
loop_
_entity.id
_entity.type
_entity.pdbx_description
1 polymer ?
#
loop_
_entity_poly.entity_id
_entity_poly.type
_entity_poly.pdbx_seq_one_letter_code
_entity_poly.pdbx_strand_id
1 'polypeptide(L)' 'MAEIVSLNRFRKTRERARAAARAAENRVRHGRTGVEKRRDADAAARRERLLEGGRLTDDSDGDGGTAGAPSKK' A
#
# COMPACT_ATOMS: atom_id res chain seq x y z
N MET A 1 -4.42 -20.51 51.57
CA MET A 1 -3.77 -20.81 50.28
C MET A 1 -3.43 -19.48 49.62
N ALA A 2 -2.16 -19.13 49.48
CA ALA A 2 -1.77 -17.90 48.79
C ALA A 2 -1.79 -18.14 47.27
N GLU A 3 -2.48 -17.28 46.53
CA GLU A 3 -2.52 -17.37 45.07
C GLU A 3 -1.19 -16.85 44.50
N ILE A 4 -0.41 -17.71 43.86
CA ILE A 4 0.87 -17.33 43.25
C ILE A 4 0.55 -16.66 41.91
N VAL A 5 0.34 -15.34 41.95
CA VAL A 5 0.13 -14.55 40.73
C VAL A 5 1.46 -14.24 40.04
N SER A 6 1.54 -14.60 38.76
CA SER A 6 2.72 -14.31 37.94
C SER A 6 2.85 -12.81 37.68
N LEU A 7 3.87 -12.19 38.30
CA LEU A 7 4.26 -10.80 38.05
C LEU A 7 4.56 -10.51 36.57
N ASN A 8 5.07 -11.49 35.83
CA ASN A 8 5.35 -11.37 34.40
C ASN A 8 4.05 -11.19 33.60
N ARG A 9 3.00 -11.94 33.94
CA ARG A 9 1.69 -11.80 33.30
C ARG A 9 1.10 -10.43 33.58
N PHE A 10 1.22 -9.93 34.81
CA PHE A 10 0.77 -8.59 35.19
C PHE A 10 1.52 -7.47 34.46
N ARG A 11 2.85 -7.58 34.34
CA ARG A 11 3.65 -6.62 33.55
C ARG A 11 3.22 -6.64 32.08
N LYS A 12 3.03 -7.83 31.50
CA LYS A 12 2.61 -8.00 30.12
C LYS A 12 1.21 -7.42 29.84
N THR A 13 0.25 -7.60 30.76
CA THR A 13 -1.07 -6.99 30.61
C THR A 13 -1.00 -5.47 30.69
N ARG A 14 -0.19 -4.92 31.60
CA ARG A 14 0.02 -3.47 31.70
C ARG A 14 0.63 -2.87 30.43
N GLU A 15 1.65 -3.51 29.87
CA GLU A 15 2.27 -3.06 28.62
C GLU A 15 1.31 -3.17 27.42
N ARG A 16 0.49 -4.23 27.35
CA ARG A 16 -0.57 -4.33 26.34
C ARG A 16 -1.61 -3.21 26.47
N ALA A 17 -2.02 -2.87 27.69
CA ALA A 17 -2.96 -1.77 27.93
C ALA A 17 -2.39 -0.42 27.49
N ARG A 18 -1.11 -0.15 27.79
CA ARG A 18 -0.40 1.05 27.33
C ARG A 18 -0.31 1.13 25.81
N ALA A 19 0.00 0.01 25.15
CA ALA A 19 0.05 -0.06 23.70
C ALA A 19 -1.34 0.20 23.07
N ALA A 20 -2.41 -0.34 23.66
CA ALA A 20 -3.78 -0.11 23.20
C ALA A 20 -4.21 1.36 23.34
N ALA A 21 -3.87 2.03 24.45
CA ALA A 21 -4.15 3.45 24.66
C ALA A 21 -3.42 4.31 23.61
N ARG A 22 -2.12 4.07 23.39
CA ARG A 22 -1.35 4.74 22.33
C ARG A 22 -1.94 4.50 20.95
N ALA A 23 -2.41 3.28 20.67
CA ALA A 23 -3.07 2.98 19.40
C ALA A 23 -4.38 3.78 19.25
N ALA A 24 -5.17 3.93 20.31
CA ALA A 24 -6.37 4.76 20.29
C ALA A 24 -6.06 6.24 20.06
N GLU A 25 -5.06 6.79 20.77
CA GLU A 25 -4.57 8.17 20.55
C GLU A 25 -4.10 8.38 19.11
N ASN A 26 -3.35 7.42 18.56
CA ASN A 26 -2.87 7.49 17.18
C ASN A 26 -4.01 7.42 16.16
N ARG A 27 -5.08 6.64 16.41
CA ARG A 27 -6.29 6.62 15.57
C ARG A 27 -6.98 7.98 15.57
N VAL A 28 -7.14 8.60 16.74
CA VAL A 28 -7.77 9.93 16.86
C VAL A 28 -6.91 11.00 16.20
N ARG A 29 -5.60 11.02 16.47
CA ARG A 29 -4.69 12.06 15.96
C ARG A 29 -4.44 11.96 14.46
N HIS A 30 -4.31 10.76 13.93
CA HIS A 30 -3.87 10.56 12.55
C HIS A 30 -4.99 10.08 11.62
N GLY A 31 -6.15 9.67 12.13
CA GLY A 31 -7.31 9.17 11.38
C GLY A 31 -7.10 7.84 10.68
N ARG A 32 -5.88 7.59 10.20
CA ARG A 32 -5.39 6.34 9.61
C ARG A 32 -4.03 6.02 10.20
N THR A 33 -3.85 4.78 10.63
CA THR A 33 -2.58 4.29 11.14
C THR A 33 -1.55 4.20 10.01
N GLY A 34 -0.25 4.25 10.34
CA GLY A 34 0.81 4.11 9.33
C GLY A 34 0.73 2.81 8.53
N VAL A 35 0.17 1.75 9.12
CA VAL A 35 -0.08 0.46 8.44
C VAL A 35 -1.19 0.59 7.41
N GLU A 36 -2.27 1.31 7.73
CA GLU A 36 -3.36 1.57 6.78
C GLU A 36 -2.89 2.44 5.62
N LYS A 37 -2.10 3.49 5.89
CA LYS A 37 -1.48 4.31 4.83
C LYS A 37 -0.59 3.50 3.90
N ARG A 38 0.19 2.56 4.44
CA ARG A 38 1.02 1.65 3.63
C ARG A 38 0.16 0.71 2.78
N ARG A 39 -0.89 0.13 3.36
CA ARG A 39 -1.83 -0.71 2.61
C ARG A 39 -2.53 0.06 1.49
N ASP A 40 -2.91 1.31 1.75
CA ASP A 40 -3.51 2.19 0.74
C ASP A 40 -2.50 2.54 -0.35
N ALA A 41 -1.25 2.84 0.01
CA ALA A 41 -0.17 3.09 -0.96
C ALA A 41 0.11 1.86 -1.82
N ASP A 42 0.15 0.66 -1.23
CA ASP A 42 0.33 -0.59 -1.96
C ASP A 42 -0.88 -0.87 -2.87
N ALA A 43 -2.10 -0.56 -2.42
CA ALA A 43 -3.30 -0.69 -3.23
C ALA A 43 -3.33 0.32 -4.39
N ALA A 44 -2.88 1.55 -4.16
CA ALA A 44 -2.71 2.57 -5.18
C ALA A 44 -1.65 2.14 -6.21
N ALA A 45 -0.49 1.67 -5.77
CA ALA A 45 0.57 1.19 -6.65
C ALA A 45 0.12 -0.05 -7.46
N ARG A 46 -0.67 -0.96 -6.87
CA ARG A 46 -1.29 -2.06 -7.62
C ARG A 46 -2.28 -1.55 -8.67
N ARG A 47 -3.11 -0.57 -8.34
CA ARG A 47 -4.04 0.05 -9.28
C ARG A 47 -3.30 0.75 -10.42
N GLU A 48 -2.25 1.49 -10.10
CA GLU A 48 -1.41 2.17 -11.08
C GLU A 48 -0.76 1.16 -12.04
N ARG A 49 -0.17 0.08 -11.53
CA ARG A 49 0.38 -1.00 -12.38
C ARG A 49 -0.67 -1.69 -13.25
N LEU A 50 -1.88 -1.88 -12.75
CA LEU A 50 -2.98 -2.44 -13.55
C LEU A 50 -3.42 -1.49 -14.66
N LEU A 51 -3.46 -0.18 -14.38
CA LEU A 51 -3.76 0.85 -15.38
C LEU A 51 -2.63 1.02 -16.39
N GLU A 52 -1.38 0.89 -15.95
CA GLU A 52 -0.18 0.92 -16.80
C GLU A 52 -0.13 -0.32 -17.71
N GLY A 53 -0.39 -1.52 -17.19
CA GLY A 53 -0.48 -2.74 -17.99
C GLY A 53 -1.72 -2.80 -18.91
N GLY A 54 -2.76 -2.03 -18.62
CA GLY A 54 -3.92 -1.82 -19.48
C GLY A 54 -3.78 -0.66 -20.47
N ARG A 55 -2.68 0.11 -20.39
CA ARG A 55 -2.39 1.20 -21.33
C ARG A 55 -1.84 0.59 -22.62
N LEU A 56 -2.76 0.19 -23.51
CA LEU A 56 -2.43 -0.10 -24.89
C LEU A 56 -2.07 1.24 -25.57
N THR A 57 -0.77 1.47 -25.74
CA THR A 57 -0.11 2.34 -26.75
C THR A 57 -0.89 3.55 -27.27
N ASP A 58 -0.47 4.77 -26.86
CA ASP A 58 -0.58 5.98 -27.69
C ASP A 58 0.76 6.31 -28.38
N ASP A 59 1.59 5.28 -28.60
CA ASP A 59 2.85 5.35 -29.38
C ASP A 59 2.75 4.45 -30.63
N SER A 60 1.54 4.22 -31.15
CA SER A 60 1.36 3.40 -32.36
C SER A 60 0.39 3.99 -33.37
N ASP A 61 0.07 5.29 -33.30
CA ASP A 61 -0.67 6.00 -34.34
C ASP A 61 -0.07 7.39 -34.57
N GLY A 62 1.10 7.42 -35.20
CA GLY A 62 1.79 8.62 -35.67
C GLY A 62 2.33 8.45 -37.08
N ASP A 63 1.48 8.73 -38.06
CA ASP A 63 1.77 8.93 -39.48
C ASP A 63 2.95 9.89 -39.72
N GLY A 64 3.84 9.57 -40.68
CA GLY A 64 4.99 10.41 -41.05
C GLY A 64 5.98 9.74 -42.00
N GLY A 65 5.59 9.60 -43.27
CA GLY A 65 6.32 8.84 -44.30
C GLY A 65 7.65 9.40 -44.83
N THR A 66 8.38 8.57 -45.58
CA THR A 66 9.28 9.01 -46.65
C THR A 66 9.30 8.02 -47.82
N ALA A 67 9.52 8.57 -49.01
CA ALA A 67 9.24 8.07 -50.34
C ALA A 67 10.00 6.80 -50.78
N GLY A 68 9.37 6.02 -51.67
CA GLY A 68 9.99 4.94 -52.42
C GLY A 68 9.01 4.21 -53.35
N ALA A 69 8.52 4.92 -54.38
CA ALA A 69 7.62 4.39 -55.39
C ALA A 69 8.28 3.28 -56.26
N PRO A 70 7.48 2.50 -57.02
CA PRO A 70 7.65 1.07 -57.28
C PRO A 70 8.44 0.76 -58.56
N SER A 71 8.94 -0.48 -58.71
CA SER A 71 9.01 -1.13 -60.02
C SER A 71 9.20 -2.65 -59.94
N LYS A 72 8.55 -3.31 -60.89
CA LYS A 72 8.34 -4.74 -61.08
C LYS A 72 9.57 -5.52 -61.57
N LYS A 73 9.46 -6.85 -61.38
CA LYS A 73 10.15 -8.00 -61.98
C LYS A 73 11.52 -8.37 -61.43
#